data_AF-A0A964XV29-F1
#
_entry.id   AF-A0A964XV29-F1
#
_cell.length_a   1.000
_cell.length_b   1.000
_cell.length_c   1.000
_cell.angle_alpha   90.00
_cell.angle_beta   90.00
_cell.angle_gamma   90.00
#
_symmetry.space_group_name_H-M   'P 1'
#
loop_
_entity.id
_entity.type
_entity.pdbx_description
1 polymer ?
#
loop_
_entity_poly.entity_id
_entity_poly.type
_entity_poly.pdbx_seq_one_letter_code
_entity_poly.pdbx_strand_id
1 'polypeptide(L)'
;MDAVDWILLAVLGVSVLLGMWRGLVREIISLAGWIAGFWIAQDWAPEAGAWLPLQGASEMLRYLAGFITVFLVVLIVSVVLGWVISKLISVVGLGLLDRLLGGVFGGLRGVVLLLTLAVVVSLTPMQSAPWWTGSWVAQHLVQGLQILKPVLPAHFGKYLP
;
A
#
# COMPACT_ATOMS: atom_id res chain seq x y z
N MET A 1 0.16 -16.97 -23.74
CA MET A 1 0.45 -16.20 -22.51
C MET A 1 1.54 -15.23 -22.88
N ASP A 2 1.20 -13.96 -22.87
CA ASP A 2 2.10 -12.90 -23.32
C ASP A 2 3.15 -12.60 -22.23
N ALA A 3 4.25 -11.94 -22.59
CA ALA A 3 5.28 -11.54 -21.63
C ALA A 3 4.70 -10.72 -20.46
N VAL A 4 3.62 -9.97 -20.72
CA VAL A 4 2.87 -9.19 -19.74
C VAL A 4 2.20 -10.08 -18.70
N ASP A 5 1.66 -11.24 -19.07
CA ASP A 5 1.06 -12.19 -18.12
C ASP A 5 2.09 -12.61 -17.06
N TRP A 6 3.30 -12.93 -17.50
CA TRP A 6 4.39 -13.32 -16.61
C TRP A 6 4.84 -12.20 -15.68
N ILE A 7 4.88 -10.96 -16.18
CA ILE A 7 5.21 -9.78 -15.37
C ILE A 7 4.13 -9.56 -14.30
N LEU A 8 2.84 -9.57 -14.67
CA LEU A 8 1.74 -9.35 -13.75
C LEU A 8 1.66 -10.46 -12.69
N LEU A 9 1.85 -11.72 -13.09
CA LEU A 9 1.92 -12.86 -12.16
C LEU A 9 3.15 -12.79 -11.26
N ALA A 10 4.30 -12.34 -11.76
CA ALA A 10 5.49 -12.14 -10.94
C ALA A 10 5.27 -11.05 -9.89
N VAL A 11 4.64 -9.93 -10.24
CA VAL A 11 4.28 -8.88 -9.27
C VAL A 11 3.37 -9.42 -8.18
N LEU A 12 2.32 -10.18 -8.56
CA LEU A 12 1.41 -10.81 -7.60
C LEU A 12 2.15 -11.81 -6.71
N GLY A 13 2.95 -12.69 -7.31
CA GLY A 13 3.75 -13.69 -6.61
C GLY A 13 4.73 -13.06 -5.63
N VAL A 14 5.45 -12.01 -6.03
CA VAL A 14 6.34 -11.24 -5.15
C VAL A 14 5.54 -10.62 -4.01
N SER A 15 4.37 -10.04 -4.26
CA SER A 15 3.56 -9.45 -3.18
C SER A 15 3.10 -10.51 -2.16
N VAL A 16 2.70 -11.70 -2.62
CA VAL A 16 2.37 -12.85 -1.75
C VAL A 16 3.59 -13.29 -0.95
N LEU A 17 4.74 -13.50 -1.61
CA LEU A 17 5.96 -13.96 -0.96
C LEU A 17 6.47 -12.95 0.09
N LEU A 18 6.41 -11.66 -0.22
CA LEU A 18 6.75 -10.60 0.73
C LEU A 18 5.79 -10.58 1.92
N GLY A 19 4.49 -10.77 1.66
CA GLY A 19 3.48 -10.90 2.71
C GLY A 19 3.75 -12.12 3.61
N MET A 20 4.09 -13.27 3.02
CA MET A 20 4.47 -14.48 3.76
C MET A 20 5.75 -14.30 4.56
N TRP A 21 6.74 -13.57 4.02
CA TRP A 21 7.98 -13.29 4.73
C TRP A 21 7.68 -12.41 5.96
N ARG A 22 6.96 -11.31 5.77
CA ARG A 22 6.70 -10.29 6.79
C ARG A 22 5.71 -10.75 7.86
N GLY A 23 4.69 -11.51 7.47
CA GLY A 23 3.56 -11.88 8.33
C GLY A 23 2.46 -10.81 8.38
N LEU A 24 1.22 -11.24 8.65
CA LEU A 24 0.02 -10.40 8.68
C LEU A 24 0.16 -9.27 9.71
N VAL A 25 0.68 -9.57 10.89
CA VAL A 25 0.74 -8.62 12.01
C VAL A 25 1.58 -7.41 11.66
N ARG A 26 2.71 -7.62 10.99
CA ARG A 26 3.58 -6.53 10.55
C ARG A 26 2.92 -5.68 9.47
N GLU A 27 2.16 -6.31 8.56
CA GLU A 27 1.40 -5.60 7.53
C GLU A 27 0.32 -4.71 8.16
N ILE A 28 -0.49 -5.26 9.07
CA ILE A 28 -1.55 -4.50 9.76
C ILE A 28 -0.97 -3.34 10.58
N ILE A 29 0.06 -3.60 11.39
CA ILE A 29 0.67 -2.55 12.23
C ILE A 29 1.32 -1.48 11.35
N SER A 30 1.94 -1.85 10.22
CA SER A 30 2.48 -0.88 9.29
C SER A 30 1.39 0.02 8.72
N LEU A 31 0.24 -0.53 8.32
CA LEU A 31 -0.88 0.26 7.79
C LEU A 31 -1.50 1.16 8.86
N ALA A 32 -1.70 0.62 10.06
CA ALA A 32 -2.15 1.40 11.21
C ALA A 32 -1.16 2.52 11.53
N GLY A 33 0.15 2.27 11.41
CA GLY A 33 1.21 3.27 11.59
C GLY A 33 1.13 4.41 10.58
N TRP A 34 0.78 4.14 9.31
CA TRP A 34 0.54 5.20 8.31
C TRP A 34 -0.67 6.07 8.68
N ILE A 35 -1.79 5.46 9.07
CA ILE A 35 -3.02 6.19 9.44
C ILE A 35 -2.80 7.00 10.73
N ALA A 36 -2.33 6.34 11.79
CA ALA A 36 -2.07 6.98 13.07
C ALA A 36 -0.96 8.04 12.95
N GLY A 37 0.09 7.76 12.17
CA GLY A 37 1.16 8.71 11.91
C GLY A 37 0.64 9.98 11.27
N PHE A 38 -0.28 9.87 10.30
CA PHE A 38 -0.87 11.04 9.66
C PHE A 38 -1.64 11.90 10.67
N TRP A 39 -2.54 11.32 11.47
CA TRP A 39 -3.31 12.05 12.48
C TRP A 39 -2.42 12.65 13.58
N ILE A 40 -1.51 11.86 14.16
CA ILE A 40 -0.61 12.33 15.22
C ILE A 40 0.31 13.45 14.68
N ALA A 41 0.80 13.32 13.45
CA ALA A 41 1.63 14.35 12.84
C ALA A 41 0.87 15.65 12.59
N GLN A 42 -0.43 15.62 12.27
CA GLN A 42 -1.22 16.83 12.12
C GLN A 42 -1.30 17.63 13.42
N ASP A 43 -1.52 16.94 14.53
CA ASP A 43 -1.70 17.56 15.85
C ASP A 43 -0.37 18.06 16.43
N TRP A 44 0.73 17.32 16.25
CA TRP A 44 2.03 17.62 16.88
C TRP A 44 3.03 18.36 15.97
N ALA A 45 2.66 18.62 14.71
CA ALA A 45 3.51 19.34 13.76
C ALA A 45 3.95 20.73 14.25
N PRO A 46 3.10 21.57 14.89
CA PRO A 46 3.52 22.88 15.36
C PRO A 46 4.61 22.81 16.43
N GLU A 47 4.46 21.93 17.44
CA GLU A 47 5.41 21.75 18.53
C GLU A 47 6.73 21.18 18.01
N ALA A 48 6.66 20.13 17.18
CA ALA A 48 7.84 19.54 16.58
C ALA A 48 8.59 20.55 15.68
N GLY A 49 7.86 21.32 14.89
CA GLY A 49 8.41 22.37 14.03
C GLY A 49 9.05 23.53 14.80
N ALA A 50 8.70 23.74 16.07
CA ALA A 50 9.32 24.73 16.94
C ALA A 50 10.66 24.26 17.53
N TRP A 51 10.87 22.95 17.68
CA TRP A 51 12.13 22.39 18.16
C TRP A 51 13.19 22.27 17.07
N LEU A 52 12.79 22.32 15.79
CA LEU A 52 13.72 22.28 14.67
C LEU A 52 14.46 23.62 14.52
N PRO A 53 15.77 23.60 14.17
CA PRO A 53 16.58 24.80 13.98
C PRO A 53 16.26 25.49 12.63
N LEU A 54 14.99 25.86 12.42
CA LEU A 54 14.45 26.46 11.20
C LEU A 54 14.19 27.97 11.40
N GLN A 55 15.16 28.65 12.02
CA GLN A 55 15.08 30.09 12.27
C GLN A 55 15.05 30.83 10.92
N GLY A 56 14.08 31.74 10.74
CA GLY A 56 13.88 32.48 9.48
C GLY A 56 13.10 31.73 8.39
N ALA A 57 12.71 30.46 8.60
CA ALA A 57 11.82 29.74 7.70
C ALA A 57 10.37 30.25 7.80
N SER A 58 9.60 30.10 6.73
CA SER A 58 8.17 30.38 6.74
C SER A 58 7.42 29.45 7.70
N GLU A 59 6.28 29.92 8.22
CA GLU A 59 5.41 29.12 9.11
C GLU A 59 5.00 27.80 8.47
N MET A 60 4.63 27.83 7.18
CA MET A 60 4.29 26.64 6.40
C MET A 60 5.45 25.64 6.33
N LEU A 61 6.69 26.11 6.11
CA LEU A 61 7.85 25.22 6.03
C LEU A 61 8.16 24.59 7.39
N ARG A 62 8.04 25.35 8.48
CA ARG A 62 8.22 24.84 9.85
C ARG A 62 7.17 23.80 10.21
N TYR A 63 5.91 24.06 9.88
CA TYR A 63 4.83 23.09 10.07
C TYR A 63 5.09 21.80 9.28
N LEU A 64 5.45 21.92 8.00
CA LEU A 64 5.73 20.76 7.14
C LEU A 64 6.91 19.93 7.67
N ALA A 65 7.98 20.60 8.11
CA ALA A 65 9.13 19.92 8.69
C ALA A 65 8.78 19.21 10.02
N GLY A 66 7.98 19.85 10.88
CA GLY A 66 7.46 19.24 12.09
C GLY A 66 6.57 18.03 11.81
N PHE A 67 5.65 18.17 10.85
CA PHE A 67 4.79 17.09 10.37
C PHE A 67 5.61 15.88 9.90
N ILE A 68 6.56 16.09 8.99
CA ILE A 68 7.42 15.01 8.47
C ILE A 68 8.20 14.34 9.62
N THR A 69 8.71 15.14 10.55
CA THR A 69 9.48 14.63 11.69
C THR A 69 8.62 13.70 12.56
N VAL A 70 7.45 14.16 13.01
CA VAL A 70 6.54 13.35 13.83
C VAL A 70 6.07 12.13 13.06
N PHE A 71 5.69 12.30 11.79
CA PHE A 71 5.24 11.23 10.94
C PHE A 71 6.27 10.11 10.84
N LEU A 72 7.53 10.44 10.58
CA LEU A 72 8.63 9.47 10.52
C LEU A 72 8.87 8.79 11.88
N VAL A 73 8.80 9.53 12.99
CA VAL A 73 8.93 8.95 14.33
C VAL A 73 7.84 7.90 14.58
N VAL A 74 6.58 8.22 14.27
CA VAL A 74 5.46 7.27 14.43
C VAL A 74 5.66 6.04 13.54
N LEU A 75 6.09 6.23 12.28
CA LEU A 75 6.39 5.12 11.39
C LEU A 75 7.49 4.21 11.95
N ILE A 76 8.60 4.77 12.46
CA ILE A 76 9.68 4.00 13.08
C ILE A 76 9.15 3.20 14.27
N VAL A 77 8.37 3.83 15.15
CA VAL A 77 7.76 3.18 16.31
C VAL A 77 6.85 2.03 15.86
N SER A 78 6.01 2.25 14.85
CA SER A 78 5.13 1.20 14.30
C SER A 78 5.91 0.00 13.76
N VAL A 79 7.05 0.23 13.10
CA VAL A 79 7.92 -0.85 12.59
C VAL A 79 8.48 -1.68 13.75
N VAL A 80 8.97 -1.01 14.80
CA VAL A 80 9.49 -1.67 16.00
C VAL A 80 8.39 -2.48 16.68
N LEU A 81 7.21 -1.89 16.91
CA LEU A 81 6.07 -2.58 17.49
C LEU A 81 5.63 -3.79 16.67
N GLY A 82 5.55 -3.64 15.34
CA GLY A 82 5.24 -4.72 14.42
C GLY A 82 6.23 -5.87 14.53
N TRP A 83 7.52 -5.55 14.61
CA TRP A 83 8.57 -6.54 14.80
C TRP A 83 8.45 -7.28 16.14
N VAL A 84 8.25 -6.55 17.25
CA VAL A 84 8.11 -7.12 18.60
C VAL A 84 6.88 -8.03 18.68
N ILE A 85 5.71 -7.56 18.26
CA ILE A 85 4.46 -8.32 18.35
C ILE A 85 4.52 -9.56 17.47
N SER A 86 5.04 -9.45 16.25
CA SER A 86 5.27 -10.61 15.37
C SER A 86 6.20 -11.63 16.02
N LYS A 87 7.22 -11.19 16.78
CA LYS A 87 8.08 -12.11 17.53
C LYS A 87 7.32 -12.81 18.66
N LEU A 88 6.48 -12.10 19.42
CA LEU A 88 5.65 -12.70 20.46
C LEU A 88 4.68 -13.76 19.90
N ILE A 89 4.09 -13.49 18.73
CA ILE A 89 3.22 -14.43 18.03
C ILE A 89 3.98 -15.69 17.58
N SER A 90 5.24 -15.53 17.18
CA SER A 90 6.09 -16.68 16.86
C SER A 90 6.41 -17.55 18.08
N VAL A 91 6.55 -16.94 19.27
CA VAL A 91 6.87 -17.64 20.53
C VAL A 91 5.69 -18.51 20.99
N VAL A 92 4.45 -18.06 20.80
CA VAL A 92 3.25 -18.85 21.13
C VAL A 92 2.89 -19.89 20.06
N GLY A 93 3.76 -20.12 19.07
CA GLY A 93 3.59 -21.13 18.03
C GLY A 93 2.70 -20.72 16.85
N LEU A 94 2.17 -19.49 16.84
CA LEU A 94 1.28 -18.99 15.78
C LEU A 94 2.02 -18.34 14.60
N GLY A 95 3.35 -18.44 14.56
CA GLY A 95 4.17 -17.83 13.51
C GLY A 95 3.86 -18.33 12.10
N LEU A 96 3.51 -19.62 11.93
CA LEU A 96 3.11 -20.15 10.61
C LEU A 96 1.78 -19.52 10.15
N LEU A 97 0.80 -19.41 11.05
CA LEU A 97 -0.48 -18.79 10.73
C LEU A 97 -0.31 -17.30 10.37
N ASP A 98 0.49 -16.55 11.13
CA ASP A 98 0.82 -15.15 10.82
C ASP A 98 1.43 -14.99 9.41
N ARG A 99 2.33 -15.90 9.02
CA ARG A 99 2.94 -15.92 7.68
C ARG A 99 1.95 -16.29 6.58
N LEU A 100 1.13 -17.32 6.77
CA LEU A 100 0.13 -17.71 5.78
C LEU A 100 -0.90 -16.59 5.55
N LEU A 101 -1.40 -16.01 6.64
CA LEU A 101 -2.30 -14.86 6.56
C LEU A 101 -1.62 -13.64 5.96
N GLY A 102 -0.32 -13.45 6.23
CA GLY A 102 0.49 -12.44 5.57
C GLY A 102 0.56 -12.65 4.06
N GLY A 103 0.64 -13.90 3.59
CA GLY A 103 0.56 -14.25 2.18
C GLY A 103 -0.79 -13.92 1.54
N VAL A 104 -1.89 -14.23 2.23
CA VAL A 104 -3.25 -13.85 1.79
C VAL A 104 -3.38 -12.33 1.69
N PHE A 105 -2.94 -11.61 2.73
CA PHE A 105 -2.94 -10.14 2.72
C PHE A 105 -2.06 -9.58 1.59
N GLY A 106 -0.87 -10.14 1.38
CA GLY A 106 0.03 -9.80 0.29
C GLY A 106 -0.60 -10.06 -1.08
N GLY A 107 -1.37 -11.13 -1.24
CA GLY A 107 -2.15 -11.42 -2.44
C GLY A 107 -3.23 -10.38 -2.69
N LEU A 108 -4.04 -10.04 -1.68
CA LEU A 108 -5.04 -8.98 -1.76
C LEU A 108 -4.41 -7.64 -2.15
N ARG A 109 -3.31 -7.25 -1.49
CA ARG A 109 -2.54 -6.04 -1.83
C ARG A 109 -2.03 -6.08 -3.27
N GLY A 110 -1.52 -7.22 -3.71
CA GLY A 110 -1.05 -7.42 -5.08
C GLY A 110 -2.17 -7.24 -6.10
N VAL A 111 -3.35 -7.83 -5.85
CA VAL A 111 -4.53 -7.63 -6.69
C VAL A 111 -4.94 -6.16 -6.73
N VAL A 112 -4.98 -5.47 -5.59
CA VAL A 112 -5.29 -4.01 -5.56
C VAL A 112 -4.30 -3.23 -6.42
N LEU A 113 -3.00 -3.51 -6.30
CA LEU A 113 -1.95 -2.85 -7.10
C LEU A 113 -2.16 -3.10 -8.60
N LEU A 114 -2.44 -4.34 -8.99
CA LEU A 114 -2.69 -4.71 -10.38
C LEU A 114 -3.98 -4.09 -10.94
N LEU A 115 -5.02 -3.99 -10.12
CA LEU A 115 -6.25 -3.28 -10.49
C LEU A 115 -5.99 -1.79 -10.67
N THR A 116 -5.23 -1.15 -9.78
CA THR A 116 -4.82 0.25 -9.94
C THR A 116 -4.03 0.44 -11.24
N LEU A 117 -3.09 -0.46 -11.56
CA LEU A 117 -2.38 -0.45 -12.83
C LEU A 117 -3.33 -0.56 -14.02
N ALA A 118 -4.31 -1.48 -13.96
CA ALA A 118 -5.30 -1.64 -15.01
C ALA A 118 -6.14 -0.36 -15.20
N VAL A 119 -6.54 0.33 -14.13
CA VAL A 119 -7.18 1.64 -14.22
C VAL A 119 -6.27 2.62 -14.97
N VAL A 120 -5.01 2.75 -14.56
CA VAL A 120 -4.06 3.68 -15.22
C VAL A 120 -3.91 3.36 -16.70
N VAL A 121 -3.80 2.08 -17.08
CA VAL A 121 -3.69 1.67 -18.48
C VAL A 121 -4.96 2.00 -19.25
N SER A 122 -6.15 1.71 -18.70
CA SER A 122 -7.45 2.05 -19.29
C SER A 122 -7.66 3.56 -19.51
N LEU A 123 -7.01 4.41 -18.71
CA LEU A 123 -7.07 5.87 -18.86
C LEU A 123 -6.10 6.42 -19.92
N THR A 124 -5.29 5.57 -20.55
CA THR A 124 -4.26 5.96 -21.52
C THR A 124 -4.45 5.25 -22.86
N PRO A 125 -3.82 5.72 -23.95
CA PRO A 125 -3.87 5.02 -25.24
C PRO A 125 -3.29 3.59 -25.21
N MET A 126 -2.64 3.19 -24.10
CA MET A 126 -2.07 1.85 -23.94
C MET A 126 -3.14 0.75 -23.84
N GLN A 127 -4.40 1.08 -23.55
CA GLN A 127 -5.48 0.10 -23.43
C GLN A 127 -5.74 -0.73 -24.69
N SER A 128 -5.44 -0.18 -25.88
CA SER A 128 -5.62 -0.85 -27.17
C SER A 128 -4.33 -1.50 -27.68
N ALA A 129 -3.24 -1.42 -26.92
CA ALA A 129 -1.96 -1.97 -27.33
C ALA A 129 -1.99 -3.51 -27.38
N PRO A 130 -1.38 -4.15 -28.40
CA PRO A 130 -1.43 -5.61 -28.57
C PRO A 130 -0.94 -6.41 -27.34
N TRP A 131 0.06 -5.89 -26.63
CA TRP A 131 0.62 -6.52 -25.44
C TRP A 131 -0.35 -6.49 -24.23
N TRP A 132 -1.32 -5.58 -24.21
CA TRP A 132 -2.31 -5.48 -23.16
C TRP A 132 -3.58 -6.26 -23.51
N THR A 133 -4.05 -6.15 -24.76
CA THR A 133 -5.25 -6.85 -25.23
C THR A 133 -5.04 -8.35 -25.40
N GLY A 134 -3.83 -8.81 -25.73
CA GLY A 134 -3.47 -10.22 -25.80
C GLY A 134 -3.23 -10.89 -24.42
N SER A 135 -3.01 -10.11 -23.36
CA SER A 135 -2.73 -10.62 -22.02
C SER A 135 -3.99 -11.14 -21.34
N TRP A 136 -4.00 -12.44 -21.05
CA TRP A 136 -5.10 -13.09 -20.33
C TRP A 136 -5.31 -12.47 -18.95
N VAL A 137 -4.21 -12.19 -18.22
CA VAL A 137 -4.27 -11.59 -16.88
C VAL A 137 -4.82 -10.17 -16.95
N ALA A 138 -4.36 -9.36 -17.90
CA ALA A 138 -4.85 -8.00 -18.09
C ALA A 138 -6.36 -7.96 -18.37
N GLN A 139 -6.86 -8.87 -19.21
CA GLN A 139 -8.30 -8.96 -19.49
C GLN A 139 -9.13 -9.33 -18.24
N HIS A 140 -8.62 -10.22 -17.38
CA HIS A 140 -9.28 -10.55 -16.11
C HIS A 140 -9.25 -9.38 -15.12
N LEU A 141 -8.17 -8.59 -15.09
CA LEU A 141 -8.12 -7.37 -14.28
C LEU A 141 -9.16 -6.35 -14.74
N VAL A 142 -9.29 -6.14 -16.06
CA VAL A 142 -10.31 -5.24 -16.64
C VAL A 142 -11.73 -5.72 -16.31
N GLN A 143 -12.01 -7.02 -16.40
CA GLN A 143 -13.29 -7.59 -15.97
C GLN A 143 -13.53 -7.38 -14.46
N GLY A 144 -12.50 -7.56 -13.64
CA GLY A 144 -12.56 -7.28 -12.20
C GLY A 144 -12.92 -5.82 -11.89
N LEU A 145 -12.44 -4.87 -12.70
CA LEU A 145 -12.82 -3.46 -12.56
C LEU A 145 -14.31 -3.23 -12.82
N GLN A 146 -14.94 -3.98 -13.73
CA GLN A 146 -16.39 -3.86 -13.99
C GLN A 146 -17.23 -4.33 -12.80
N ILE A 147 -16.77 -5.35 -12.07
CA ILE A 147 -17.41 -5.81 -10.83
C ILE A 147 -17.27 -4.76 -9.72
N LEU A 148 -16.18 -3.99 -9.73
CA LEU A 148 -15.90 -2.94 -8.74
C LEU A 148 -16.53 -1.59 -9.07
N LYS A 149 -16.91 -1.33 -10.33
CA LYS A 149 -17.64 -0.12 -10.76
C LYS A 149 -18.77 0.33 -9.82
N PRO A 150 -19.68 -0.54 -9.33
CA PRO A 150 -20.78 -0.12 -8.45
C PRO A 150 -20.33 0.29 -7.04
N VAL A 151 -19.12 -0.13 -6.61
CA VAL A 151 -18.53 0.23 -5.32
C VAL A 151 -17.73 1.53 -5.43
N LEU A 152 -17.27 1.88 -6.63
CA LEU A 152 -16.49 3.08 -6.87
C LEU A 152 -17.38 4.34 -6.87
N PRO A 153 -16.89 5.47 -6.31
CA PRO A 153 -17.63 6.73 -6.34
C PRO A 153 -18.01 7.11 -7.78
N ALA A 154 -19.21 7.63 -7.99
CA ALA A 154 -19.78 7.92 -9.31
C ALA A 154 -18.89 8.79 -10.22
N HIS A 155 -17.98 9.59 -9.64
CA HIS A 155 -16.97 10.36 -10.38
C HIS A 155 -15.92 9.48 -11.07
N PHE A 156 -15.50 8.37 -10.47
CA PHE A 156 -14.47 7.47 -11.04
C PHE A 156 -15.08 6.45 -12.01
N GLY A 157 -16.33 6.04 -11.80
CA GLY A 157 -17.01 5.09 -12.68
C GLY A 157 -17.13 5.55 -14.14
N LYS A 158 -17.15 6.86 -14.38
CA LYS A 158 -17.22 7.47 -15.73
C LYS A 158 -15.97 7.21 -16.59
N TYR A 159 -14.82 6.95 -15.96
CA TYR A 159 -13.55 6.81 -16.65
C TYR A 159 -13.09 5.35 -16.78
N LEU A 160 -13.90 4.40 -16.31
CA LEU A 160 -13.59 2.97 -16.39
C LEU A 160 -14.32 2.32 -17.57
N PRO A 161 -13.68 1.37 -18.29
CA PRO A 161 -14.27 0.64 -19.40
C PRO A 161 -15.46 -0.22 -18.97
#